data_AF-A0A074WPP9-F1
#
_entry.id   AF-A0A074WPP9-F1
#
_cell.length_a   1.000
_cell.length_b   1.000
_cell.length_c   1.000
_cell.angle_alpha   90.00
_cell.angle_beta   90.00
_cell.angle_gamma   90.00
#
_symmetry.space_group_name_H-M   'P 1'
#
loop_
_entity.id
_entity.type
_entity.pdbx_description
1 polymer ?
#
loop_
_entity_poly.entity_id
_entity_poly.type
_entity_poly.pdbx_seq_one_letter_code
_entity_poly.pdbx_strand_id
1 'polypeptide(L)'
;MADFNDVPGMNARIDMAVDMLNEKRYAEAEAATRAVLEHRLSRWQHIYATILLADSMNDWYEAEEQRYKAENMWRNTRSLWPPNRDAEVDRELKELREHLDDLKEDQKADLPEYDDDFHEFMVEMYQKYSRVIKVEGEWEKMLQKRSQEAQERELAEIEEYEAQERAEEKEMKAREQDKLQDEAIEDIRYLFGRTLTK
;
A
#
# COMPACT_ATOMS: atom_id res chain seq x y z
N MET A 1 -18.11 -18.66 -40.23
CA MET A 1 -17.26 -17.76 -39.42
C MET A 1 -17.05 -18.47 -38.11
N ALA A 2 -15.81 -18.82 -37.78
CA ALA A 2 -15.51 -19.41 -36.47
C ALA A 2 -15.74 -18.33 -35.41
N ASP A 3 -16.41 -18.69 -34.32
CA ASP A 3 -16.56 -17.86 -33.14
C ASP A 3 -15.16 -17.47 -32.65
N PHE A 4 -14.81 -16.19 -32.74
CA PHE A 4 -13.48 -15.70 -32.41
C PHE A 4 -13.27 -15.56 -30.89
N ASN A 5 -14.33 -15.75 -30.09
CA ASN A 5 -14.35 -15.39 -28.68
C ASN A 5 -14.48 -16.55 -27.69
N ASP A 6 -14.78 -17.77 -28.13
CA ASP A 6 -15.02 -18.89 -27.21
C ASP A 6 -14.08 -20.08 -27.45
N VAL A 7 -13.28 -20.39 -26.42
CA VAL A 7 -12.65 -21.70 -26.31
C VAL A 7 -13.66 -22.58 -25.56
N PRO A 8 -14.26 -23.59 -26.21
CA PRO A 8 -15.44 -24.28 -25.70
C PRO A 8 -15.29 -24.70 -24.23
N GLY A 9 -16.21 -24.21 -23.39
CA GLY A 9 -16.25 -24.54 -21.96
C GLY A 9 -15.35 -23.69 -21.07
N MET A 10 -14.55 -22.75 -21.60
CA MET A 10 -13.78 -21.83 -20.76
C MET A 10 -14.66 -20.79 -20.09
N ASN A 11 -15.68 -20.26 -20.78
CA ASN A 11 -16.66 -19.35 -20.17
C ASN A 11 -17.34 -20.01 -18.96
N ALA A 12 -17.81 -21.24 -19.10
CA ALA A 12 -18.41 -21.98 -17.98
C ALA A 12 -17.44 -22.17 -16.79
N ARG A 13 -16.14 -22.33 -17.03
CA ARG A 13 -15.14 -22.45 -15.96
C ARG A 13 -14.84 -21.11 -15.29
N ILE A 14 -14.84 -20.03 -16.08
CA ILE A 14 -14.73 -18.67 -15.57
C ILE A 14 -15.96 -18.35 -14.71
N ASP A 15 -17.16 -18.65 -15.19
CA ASP A 15 -18.41 -18.46 -14.44
C ASP A 15 -18.39 -19.24 -13.12
N MET A 16 -17.88 -20.47 -13.12
CA MET A 16 -17.69 -21.24 -11.87
C MET A 16 -16.71 -20.56 -10.90
N ALA A 17 -15.63 -19.96 -11.38
CA ALA A 17 -14.69 -19.24 -10.52
C ALA A 17 -15.33 -17.95 -9.96
N VAL A 18 -16.16 -17.27 -10.75
CA VAL A 18 -16.96 -16.11 -10.31
C VAL A 18 -17.95 -16.50 -9.23
N ASP A 19 -18.67 -17.62 -9.39
CA ASP A 19 -19.60 -18.13 -8.37
C ASP A 19 -18.86 -18.43 -7.06
N MET A 20 -17.66 -19.03 -7.13
CA MET A 20 -16.83 -19.28 -5.94
C MET A 20 -16.40 -17.98 -5.25
N LEU A 21 -16.02 -16.94 -6.00
CA LEU A 21 -15.72 -15.61 -5.45
C LEU A 21 -16.92 -14.99 -4.75
N ASN A 22 -18.09 -15.02 -5.39
CA ASN A 22 -19.34 -14.50 -4.83
C ASN A 22 -19.75 -15.25 -3.54
N GLU A 23 -19.45 -16.54 -3.45
CA GLU A 23 -19.63 -17.37 -2.25
C GLU A 23 -18.52 -17.19 -1.20
N LYS A 24 -17.55 -16.29 -1.42
CA LYS A 24 -16.38 -16.04 -0.57
C LYS A 24 -15.46 -17.26 -0.38
N ARG A 25 -15.46 -18.17 -1.35
CA ARG A 25 -14.59 -19.35 -1.39
C ARG A 25 -13.28 -19.00 -2.13
N TYR A 26 -12.56 -18.01 -1.59
CA TYR A 26 -11.41 -17.38 -2.25
C TYR A 26 -10.32 -18.37 -2.70
N ALA A 27 -9.89 -19.29 -1.83
CA ALA A 27 -8.88 -20.28 -2.19
C ALA A 27 -9.31 -21.25 -3.32
N GLU A 28 -10.60 -21.58 -3.38
CA GLU A 28 -11.14 -22.43 -4.44
C GLU A 28 -11.25 -21.66 -5.76
N ALA A 29 -11.67 -20.39 -5.69
CA ALA A 29 -11.70 -19.50 -6.83
C ALA A 29 -10.30 -19.25 -7.39
N GLU A 30 -9.30 -19.07 -6.53
CA GLU A 30 -7.90 -18.89 -6.94
C GLU A 30 -7.41 -20.13 -7.70
N ALA A 31 -7.61 -21.32 -7.12
CA ALA A 31 -7.21 -22.58 -7.74
C ALA A 31 -7.92 -22.82 -9.09
N ALA A 32 -9.23 -22.54 -9.15
CA ALA A 32 -10.02 -22.66 -10.37
C ALA A 32 -9.51 -21.68 -11.45
N THR A 33 -9.24 -20.44 -11.06
CA THR A 33 -8.77 -19.40 -11.98
C THR A 33 -7.37 -19.70 -12.51
N ARG A 34 -6.45 -20.18 -11.67
CA ARG A 34 -5.12 -20.65 -12.11
C ARG A 34 -5.25 -21.78 -13.13
N ALA A 35 -6.12 -22.76 -12.89
CA ALA A 35 -6.38 -23.83 -13.85
C ALA A 35 -6.97 -23.32 -15.18
N VAL A 36 -7.79 -22.27 -15.15
CA VAL A 36 -8.29 -21.61 -16.38
C VAL A 36 -7.14 -20.95 -17.15
N LEU A 37 -6.22 -20.28 -16.45
CA LEU A 37 -5.08 -19.58 -17.06
C LEU A 37 -4.02 -20.53 -17.68
N GLU A 38 -4.04 -21.83 -17.35
CA GLU A 38 -3.21 -22.84 -18.02
C GLU A 38 -3.67 -23.15 -19.46
N HIS A 39 -4.91 -22.81 -19.80
CA HIS A 39 -5.46 -23.01 -21.12
C HIS A 39 -5.15 -21.85 -22.06
N ARG A 40 -5.26 -22.12 -23.36
CA ARG A 40 -5.25 -21.05 -24.36
C ARG A 40 -6.58 -20.32 -24.26
N LEU A 41 -6.54 -19.06 -23.83
CA LEU A 41 -7.72 -18.20 -23.68
C LEU A 41 -7.80 -17.18 -24.81
N SER A 42 -9.02 -16.70 -25.09
CA SER A 42 -9.18 -15.45 -25.84
C SER A 42 -8.55 -14.29 -25.06
N ARG A 43 -8.29 -13.17 -25.72
CA ARG A 43 -7.67 -12.00 -25.07
C ARG A 43 -8.53 -11.46 -23.92
N TRP A 44 -9.84 -11.47 -24.11
CA TRP A 44 -10.85 -11.04 -23.12
C TRP A 44 -10.87 -11.98 -21.92
N GLN A 45 -10.97 -13.28 -22.18
CA GLN A 45 -10.94 -14.32 -21.16
C GLN A 45 -9.65 -14.28 -20.34
N HIS A 46 -8.51 -14.01 -20.98
CA HIS A 46 -7.23 -13.91 -20.27
C HIS A 46 -7.20 -12.69 -19.36
N ILE A 47 -7.65 -11.51 -19.83
CA ILE A 47 -7.72 -10.32 -18.97
C ILE A 47 -8.66 -10.60 -17.79
N TYR A 48 -9.86 -11.10 -18.06
CA TYR A 48 -10.86 -11.35 -17.02
C TYR A 48 -10.39 -12.38 -15.99
N ALA A 49 -9.86 -13.53 -16.44
CA ALA A 49 -9.29 -14.52 -15.53
C ALA A 49 -8.10 -13.97 -14.72
N THR A 50 -7.32 -13.02 -15.26
CA THR A 50 -6.26 -12.38 -14.47
C THR A 50 -6.83 -11.46 -13.38
N ILE A 51 -7.95 -10.77 -13.66
CA ILE A 51 -8.69 -9.97 -12.68
C ILE A 51 -9.24 -10.87 -11.56
N LEU A 52 -9.91 -11.97 -11.93
CA LEU A 52 -10.45 -12.93 -10.96
C LEU A 52 -9.35 -13.57 -10.11
N LEU A 53 -8.16 -13.77 -10.68
CA LEU A 53 -7.02 -14.29 -9.94
C LEU A 53 -6.58 -13.28 -8.88
N ALA A 54 -6.48 -12.00 -9.24
CA ALA A 54 -6.14 -10.94 -8.30
C ALA A 54 -7.19 -10.82 -7.17
N ASP A 55 -8.47 -10.90 -7.51
CA ASP A 55 -9.59 -10.79 -6.55
C ASP A 55 -9.70 -11.98 -5.58
N SER A 56 -9.21 -13.16 -6.00
CA SER A 56 -9.23 -14.37 -5.17
C SER A 56 -7.99 -14.54 -4.29
N MET A 57 -6.95 -13.74 -4.49
CA MET A 57 -5.69 -13.83 -3.75
C MET A 57 -5.81 -13.20 -2.37
N ASN A 58 -5.26 -13.89 -1.36
CA ASN A 58 -5.18 -13.37 0.01
C ASN A 58 -3.91 -12.56 0.27
N ASP A 59 -2.87 -12.72 -0.56
CA ASP A 59 -1.65 -11.92 -0.47
C ASP A 59 -1.82 -10.65 -1.31
N TRP A 60 -1.74 -9.49 -0.65
CA TRP A 60 -1.95 -8.20 -1.29
C TRP A 60 -0.94 -7.92 -2.41
N TYR A 61 0.34 -8.26 -2.22
CA TYR A 61 1.38 -7.99 -3.20
C TYR A 61 1.21 -8.87 -4.45
N GLU A 62 0.90 -10.16 -4.26
CA GLU A 62 0.60 -11.03 -5.39
C GLU A 62 -0.65 -10.57 -6.15
N ALA A 63 -1.70 -10.18 -5.41
CA ALA A 63 -2.94 -9.68 -5.99
C ALA A 63 -2.72 -8.39 -6.79
N GLU A 64 -1.95 -7.45 -6.25
CA GLU A 64 -1.65 -6.17 -6.90
C GLU A 64 -0.76 -6.37 -8.13
N GLU A 65 0.21 -7.29 -8.12
CA GLU A 65 0.97 -7.66 -9.33
C GLU A 65 0.03 -8.20 -10.43
N GLN A 66 -0.92 -9.08 -10.08
CA GLN A 66 -1.90 -9.57 -11.06
C GLN A 66 -2.81 -8.44 -11.59
N ARG A 67 -3.22 -7.48 -10.74
CA ARG A 67 -3.95 -6.29 -11.19
C ARG A 67 -3.11 -5.49 -12.20
N TYR A 68 -1.84 -5.20 -11.91
CA TYR A 68 -0.96 -4.49 -12.85
C TYR A 68 -0.77 -5.22 -14.18
N LYS A 69 -0.69 -6.54 -14.13
CA LYS A 69 -0.62 -7.38 -15.33
C LYS A 69 -1.90 -7.26 -16.15
N ALA A 70 -3.07 -7.37 -15.52
CA ALA A 70 -4.37 -7.24 -16.18
C ALA A 70 -4.56 -5.83 -16.78
N GLU A 71 -4.19 -4.78 -16.04
CA GLU A 71 -4.17 -3.38 -16.50
C GLU A 71 -3.33 -3.20 -17.77
N ASN A 72 -2.11 -3.72 -17.75
CA ASN A 72 -1.21 -3.63 -18.89
C ASN A 72 -1.78 -4.38 -20.10
N MET A 73 -2.36 -5.57 -19.89
CA MET A 73 -3.04 -6.32 -20.95
C MET A 73 -4.25 -5.55 -21.51
N TRP A 74 -5.09 -4.98 -20.65
CA TRP A 74 -6.24 -4.16 -21.06
C TRP A 74 -5.79 -2.96 -21.89
N ARG A 75 -4.78 -2.21 -21.44
CA ARG A 75 -4.23 -1.05 -22.17
C ARG A 75 -3.66 -1.43 -23.52
N ASN A 76 -2.89 -2.53 -23.58
CA ASN A 76 -2.34 -3.03 -24.84
C ASN A 76 -3.46 -3.44 -25.80
N THR A 77 -4.55 -3.98 -25.27
CA THR A 77 -5.73 -4.36 -26.05
C THR A 77 -6.47 -3.12 -26.55
N ARG A 78 -6.74 -2.14 -25.68
CA ARG A 78 -7.37 -0.87 -26.07
C ARG A 78 -6.55 -0.08 -27.11
N SER A 79 -5.23 -0.22 -27.11
CA SER A 79 -4.36 0.37 -28.14
C SER A 79 -4.55 -0.28 -29.53
N LEU A 80 -4.76 -1.60 -29.56
CA LEU A 80 -4.98 -2.36 -30.79
C LEU A 80 -6.41 -2.20 -31.33
N TRP A 81 -7.39 -2.04 -30.43
CA TRP A 81 -8.79 -1.77 -30.77
C TRP A 81 -9.22 -0.40 -30.24
N PRO A 82 -8.91 0.69 -30.98
CA PRO A 82 -9.36 2.03 -30.64
C PRO A 82 -10.88 2.12 -30.53
N PRO A 83 -11.40 3.00 -29.67
CA PRO A 83 -12.83 3.14 -29.43
C PRO A 83 -13.60 3.55 -30.69
N ASN A 84 -14.89 3.20 -30.72
CA ASN A 84 -15.85 3.47 -31.79
C ASN A 84 -15.55 2.76 -33.12
N ARG A 85 -14.69 1.75 -33.11
CA ARG A 85 -14.41 0.93 -34.30
C ARG A 85 -15.23 -0.36 -34.32
N ASP A 86 -15.50 -0.92 -33.16
CA ASP A 86 -16.25 -2.15 -32.98
C ASP A 86 -17.02 -2.08 -31.66
N ALA A 87 -18.35 -2.04 -31.76
CA ALA A 87 -19.23 -1.85 -30.61
C ALA A 87 -19.23 -3.05 -29.64
N GLU A 88 -18.95 -4.25 -30.14
CA GLU A 88 -18.87 -5.45 -29.31
C GLU A 88 -17.58 -5.44 -28.48
N VAL A 89 -16.46 -5.16 -29.13
CA VAL A 89 -15.16 -4.99 -28.46
C VAL A 89 -15.19 -3.83 -27.45
N ASP A 90 -15.86 -2.74 -27.79
CA ASP A 90 -16.01 -1.60 -26.89
C ASP A 90 -16.81 -1.96 -25.64
N ARG A 91 -17.87 -2.78 -25.79
CA ARG A 91 -18.66 -3.30 -24.65
C ARG A 91 -17.80 -4.20 -23.77
N GLU A 92 -17.13 -5.20 -24.34
CA GLU A 92 -16.29 -6.14 -23.58
C GLU A 92 -15.15 -5.41 -22.83
N LEU A 93 -14.44 -4.51 -23.50
CA LEU A 93 -13.40 -3.71 -22.84
C LEU A 93 -13.95 -2.76 -21.78
N LYS A 94 -15.20 -2.32 -21.90
CA LYS A 94 -15.83 -1.49 -20.88
C LYS A 94 -16.13 -2.32 -19.63
N GLU A 95 -16.71 -3.51 -19.78
CA GLU A 95 -16.97 -4.43 -18.67
C GLU A 95 -15.67 -4.81 -17.93
N LEU A 96 -14.61 -5.12 -18.68
CA LEU A 96 -13.28 -5.39 -18.08
C LEU A 96 -12.69 -4.18 -17.35
N ARG A 97 -12.99 -2.96 -17.80
CA ARG A 97 -12.53 -1.73 -17.14
C ARG A 97 -13.26 -1.54 -15.82
N GLU A 98 -14.57 -1.76 -15.81
CA GLU A 98 -15.40 -1.70 -14.60
C GLU A 98 -14.87 -2.69 -13.54
N HIS A 99 -14.61 -3.95 -13.92
CA HIS A 99 -14.02 -4.92 -13.00
C HIS A 99 -12.62 -4.55 -12.48
N LEU A 100 -11.76 -3.95 -13.32
CA LEU A 100 -10.46 -3.48 -12.87
C LEU A 100 -10.55 -2.27 -11.93
N ASP A 101 -11.53 -1.39 -12.16
CA ASP A 101 -11.77 -0.23 -11.30
C ASP A 101 -12.29 -0.68 -9.94
N ASP A 102 -13.25 -1.61 -9.91
CA ASP A 102 -13.78 -2.20 -8.67
C ASP A 102 -12.66 -2.90 -7.88
N LEU A 103 -11.91 -3.80 -8.52
CA LEU A 103 -10.77 -4.50 -7.89
C LEU A 103 -9.75 -3.52 -7.31
N LYS A 104 -9.47 -2.41 -8.03
CA LYS A 104 -8.54 -1.39 -7.56
C LYS A 104 -9.05 -0.69 -6.31
N GLU A 105 -10.35 -0.39 -6.23
CA GLU A 105 -10.93 0.20 -5.02
C GLU A 105 -10.91 -0.79 -3.85
N ASP A 106 -11.18 -2.07 -4.10
CA ASP A 106 -11.12 -3.11 -3.06
C ASP A 106 -9.69 -3.27 -2.53
N GLN A 107 -8.68 -3.36 -3.40
CA GLN A 107 -7.27 -3.48 -2.99
C GLN A 107 -6.76 -2.24 -2.25
N LYS A 108 -7.33 -1.05 -2.47
CA LYS A 108 -6.99 0.14 -1.67
C LYS A 108 -7.47 0.04 -0.23
N ALA A 109 -8.55 -0.70 0.04
CA ALA A 109 -9.08 -0.85 1.39
C ALA A 109 -8.09 -1.60 2.29
N ASP A 110 -7.36 -2.56 1.72
CA ASP A 110 -6.37 -3.40 2.41
C ASP A 110 -4.93 -3.00 2.06
N LEU A 111 -4.71 -1.74 1.64
CA LEU A 111 -3.39 -1.23 1.26
C LEU A 111 -2.39 -1.38 2.42
N PRO A 112 -1.22 -2.04 2.19
CA PRO A 112 -0.18 -2.13 3.20
C PRO A 112 0.33 -0.78 3.67
N GLU A 113 0.88 -0.77 4.89
CA GLU A 113 1.64 0.38 5.36
C GLU A 113 2.84 0.64 4.45
N TYR A 114 3.29 1.89 4.41
CA TYR A 114 4.43 2.23 3.58
C TYR A 114 5.71 1.87 4.33
N ASP A 115 6.28 0.74 3.95
CA ASP A 115 7.53 0.21 4.46
C ASP A 115 8.52 -0.08 3.33
N ASP A 116 9.67 -0.65 3.68
CA ASP A 116 10.71 -0.99 2.70
C ASP A 116 10.24 -2.07 1.71
N ASP A 117 9.40 -3.02 2.15
CA ASP A 117 8.86 -4.10 1.32
C ASP A 117 7.88 -3.54 0.27
N PHE A 118 6.96 -2.66 0.69
CA PHE A 118 6.08 -1.94 -0.22
C PHE A 118 6.86 -1.05 -1.20
N HIS A 119 7.93 -0.39 -0.74
CA HIS A 119 8.78 0.40 -1.62
C HIS A 119 9.47 -0.47 -2.68
N GLU A 120 10.08 -1.59 -2.28
CA GLU A 120 10.73 -2.53 -3.19
C GLU A 120 9.74 -3.08 -4.22
N PHE A 121 8.56 -3.50 -3.76
CA PHE A 121 7.47 -3.93 -4.62
C PHE A 121 7.09 -2.87 -5.66
N MET A 122 6.88 -1.62 -5.25
CA MET A 122 6.53 -0.53 -6.17
C MET A 122 7.64 -0.22 -7.17
N VAL A 123 8.91 -0.35 -6.78
CA VAL A 123 10.06 -0.23 -7.69
C VAL A 123 10.01 -1.34 -8.75
N GLU A 124 9.78 -2.58 -8.35
CA GLU A 124 9.68 -3.71 -9.26
C GLU A 124 8.50 -3.55 -10.23
N MET A 125 7.33 -3.18 -9.71
CA MET A 125 6.15 -2.91 -10.54
C MET A 125 6.40 -1.76 -11.51
N TYR A 126 7.11 -0.70 -11.11
CA TYR A 126 7.47 0.39 -12.02
C TYR A 126 8.38 -0.08 -13.17
N GLN A 127 9.32 -0.99 -12.89
CA GLN A 127 10.18 -1.56 -13.92
C GLN A 127 9.39 -2.43 -14.91
N LYS A 128 8.48 -3.29 -14.41
CA LYS A 128 7.67 -4.20 -15.24
C LYS A 128 6.52 -3.49 -15.98
N TYR A 129 5.81 -2.60 -15.30
CA TYR A 129 4.53 -2.00 -15.71
C TYR A 129 4.54 -0.47 -15.70
N SER A 130 5.69 0.16 -16.04
CA SER A 130 5.89 1.61 -16.03
C SER A 130 4.75 2.45 -16.64
N ARG A 131 4.10 1.97 -17.70
CA ARG A 131 3.01 2.68 -18.37
C ARG A 131 1.75 2.77 -17.51
N VAL A 132 1.44 1.71 -16.75
CA VAL A 132 0.27 1.69 -15.87
C VAL A 132 0.53 2.69 -14.74
N ILE A 133 1.64 2.51 -14.01
CA ILE A 133 1.99 3.33 -12.86
C ILE A 133 2.06 4.83 -13.19
N LYS A 134 2.64 5.20 -14.34
CA LYS A 134 2.70 6.61 -14.78
C LYS A 134 1.33 7.23 -15.03
N VAL A 135 0.39 6.47 -15.59
CA VAL A 135 -0.95 7.01 -15.87
C VAL A 135 -1.75 7.14 -14.58
N GLU A 136 -1.57 6.21 -13.65
CA GLU A 136 -2.26 6.23 -12.34
C GLU A 136 -1.64 7.25 -11.35
N GLY A 137 -0.45 7.78 -11.68
CA GLY A 137 0.31 8.70 -10.83
C GLY A 137 0.75 8.06 -9.51
N GLU A 138 0.85 6.73 -9.46
CA GLU A 138 1.14 5.98 -8.23
C GLU A 138 2.58 6.18 -7.77
N TRP A 139 3.51 6.36 -8.72
CA TRP A 139 4.91 6.65 -8.41
C TRP A 139 5.09 8.03 -7.76
N GLU A 140 4.41 9.05 -8.28
CA GLU A 140 4.46 10.40 -7.72
C GLU A 140 3.86 10.45 -6.32
N LYS A 141 2.73 9.77 -6.10
CA LYS A 141 2.11 9.64 -4.77
C LYS A 141 3.05 8.95 -3.79
N MET A 142 3.73 7.89 -4.23
CA MET A 142 4.70 7.15 -3.42
C MET A 142 5.88 8.04 -2.99
N LEU A 143 6.48 8.77 -3.94
CA LEU A 143 7.57 9.72 -3.64
C LEU A 143 7.14 10.83 -2.68
N GLN A 144 5.91 11.32 -2.83
CA GLN A 144 5.36 12.33 -1.94
C GLN A 144 5.20 11.81 -0.50
N LYS A 145 4.65 10.60 -0.34
CA LYS A 145 4.48 9.96 0.99
C LYS A 145 5.84 9.76 1.68
N ARG A 146 6.84 9.24 0.96
CA ARG A 146 8.21 9.08 1.48
C ARG A 146 8.81 10.42 1.95
N SER A 147 8.58 11.50 1.19
CA SER A 147 9.04 12.83 1.57
C SER A 147 8.35 13.33 2.84
N GLN A 148 7.07 13.03 3.03
CA GLN A 148 6.31 13.42 4.23
C GLN A 148 6.82 12.65 5.46
N GLU A 149 6.98 11.34 5.35
CA GLU A 149 7.49 10.51 6.45
C GLU A 149 8.92 10.90 6.86
N ALA A 150 9.78 11.26 5.90
CA ALA A 150 11.11 11.76 6.21
C ALA A 150 11.06 13.08 7.00
N GLN A 151 10.14 14.00 6.63
CA GLN A 151 9.94 15.26 7.36
C GLN A 151 9.36 15.02 8.75
N GLU A 152 8.41 14.09 8.90
CA GLU A 152 7.81 13.74 10.19
C GLU A 152 8.84 13.12 11.14
N ARG A 153 9.73 12.26 10.63
CA ARG A 153 10.85 11.71 11.42
C ARG A 153 11.83 12.80 11.87
N GLU A 154 12.21 13.70 10.97
CA GLU A 154 13.10 14.82 11.31
C GLU A 154 12.46 15.73 12.39
N LEU A 155 11.17 16.03 12.26
CA LEU A 155 10.44 16.81 13.27
C LEU A 155 10.37 16.08 14.62
N ALA A 156 10.11 14.77 14.62
CA ALA A 156 10.09 13.97 15.84
C ALA A 156 11.46 13.94 16.54
N GLU A 157 12.56 13.83 15.78
CA GLU A 157 13.92 13.89 16.31
C GLU A 157 14.22 15.26 16.94
N ILE A 158 13.77 16.36 16.31
CA ILE A 158 13.92 17.71 16.86
C ILE A 158 13.10 17.86 18.16
N GLU A 159 11.85 17.40 18.17
CA GLU A 159 10.99 17.47 19.36
C GLU A 159 11.55 16.65 20.53
N GLU A 160 12.12 15.47 20.26
CA GLU A 160 12.80 14.64 21.25
C GLU A 160 14.03 15.36 21.82
N TYR A 161 14.86 15.97 20.97
CA TYR A 161 16.01 16.75 21.38
C TYR A 161 15.61 17.95 22.27
N GLU A 162 14.60 18.73 21.87
CA GLU A 162 14.08 19.84 22.68
C GLU A 162 13.48 19.36 24.02
N ALA A 163 12.82 18.20 24.02
CA ALA A 163 12.29 17.61 25.24
C ALA A 163 13.41 17.21 26.20
N GLN A 164 14.51 16.63 25.68
CA GLN A 164 15.69 16.29 26.44
C GLN A 164 16.37 17.54 27.02
N GLU A 165 16.58 18.58 26.22
CA GLU A 165 17.20 19.83 26.68
C GLU A 165 16.36 20.50 27.78
N ARG A 166 15.02 20.54 27.63
CA ARG A 166 14.12 21.03 28.68
C ARG A 166 14.17 20.20 29.97
N ALA A 167 14.40 18.89 29.86
CA ALA A 167 14.55 18.02 31.02
C ALA A 167 15.88 18.28 31.74
N GLU A 168 16.98 18.37 30.98
CA GLU A 168 18.32 18.68 31.49
C GLU A 168 18.36 20.06 32.16
N GLU A 169 17.74 21.08 31.56
CA GLU A 169 17.63 22.41 32.18
C GLU A 169 16.88 22.38 33.52
N LYS A 170 15.77 21.63 33.59
CA LYS A 170 14.99 21.50 34.83
C LYS A 170 15.81 20.81 35.92
N GLU A 171 16.57 19.78 35.55
CA GLU A 171 17.45 19.07 36.48
C GLU A 171 18.59 19.99 36.97
N MET A 172 19.20 20.77 36.08
CA MET A 172 20.24 21.75 36.45
C MET A 172 19.69 22.81 37.41
N LYS A 173 18.52 23.39 37.12
CA LYS A 173 17.85 24.37 38.00
C LYS A 173 17.50 23.77 39.36
N ALA A 174 17.05 22.51 39.40
CA ALA A 174 16.79 21.80 40.67
C ALA A 174 18.08 21.62 41.49
N ARG A 175 19.18 21.18 40.85
CA ARG A 175 20.48 21.03 41.51
C ARG A 175 21.05 22.36 42.04
N GLU A 176 20.86 23.46 41.31
CA GLU A 176 21.25 24.80 41.78
C GLU A 176 20.42 25.25 42.98
N GLN A 177 19.10 25.01 42.97
CA GLN A 177 18.25 25.32 44.13
C GLN A 177 18.63 24.50 45.36
N ASP A 178 18.91 23.22 45.20
CA ASP A 178 19.35 22.36 46.31
C ASP A 178 20.68 22.86 46.91
N LYS A 179 21.65 23.23 46.07
CA LYS A 179 22.92 23.82 46.55
C LYS A 179 22.70 25.12 47.33
N LEU A 180 21.84 26.02 46.83
CA LEU A 180 21.52 27.26 47.53
C LEU A 180 20.82 27.01 48.87
N GLN A 181 19.97 25.98 48.95
CA GLN A 181 19.36 25.58 50.21
C GLN A 181 20.39 25.01 51.19
N ASP A 182 21.30 24.17 50.73
CA ASP A 182 22.38 23.61 51.55
C ASP A 182 23.31 24.70 52.09
N GLU A 183 23.73 25.65 51.24
CA GLU A 183 24.53 26.82 51.65
C GLU A 183 23.78 27.68 52.68
N ALA A 184 22.49 27.94 52.48
CA ALA A 184 21.67 28.68 53.44
C ALA A 184 21.55 27.94 54.80
N ILE A 185 21.45 26.61 54.79
CA ILE A 185 21.44 25.79 56.00
C ILE A 185 22.79 25.86 56.72
N GLU A 186 23.91 25.82 56.00
CA GLU A 186 25.24 25.98 56.59
C GLU A 186 25.43 27.36 57.21
N ASP A 187 25.01 28.44 56.52
CA ASP A 187 25.08 29.80 57.04
C ASP A 187 24.24 29.98 58.31
N ILE A 188 23.03 29.44 58.34
CA ILE A 188 22.19 29.43 59.55
C ILE A 188 22.90 28.65 60.68
N ARG A 189 23.49 27.49 60.40
CA ARG A 189 24.26 26.73 61.41
C ARG A 189 25.49 27.49 61.89
N TYR A 190 26.17 28.25 61.04
CA TYR A 190 27.32 29.06 61.44
C TYR A 190 26.90 30.25 62.33
N LEU A 191 25.80 30.93 61.96
CA LEU A 191 25.26 32.08 62.70
C LEU A 191 24.64 31.70 64.05
N PHE A 192 23.94 30.56 64.12
CA PHE A 192 23.21 30.11 65.31
C PHE A 192 23.88 28.95 66.07
N GLY A 193 24.91 28.31 65.52
CA GLY A 193 25.67 27.24 66.20
C GLY A 193 26.72 27.76 67.20
N ARG A 194 27.13 29.03 67.08
CA ARG A 194 28.04 29.67 68.05
C ARG A 194 27.39 30.07 69.37
N THR A 195 26.07 29.91 69.52
CA THR A 195 25.35 30.28 70.75
C THR A 195 25.11 29.11 71.73
N LEU A 196 25.60 27.90 71.44
CA LEU A 196 25.38 26.70 72.29
C LEU A 196 26.63 26.08 72.93
N THR A 197 27.73 26.83 73.04
CA THR A 197 28.82 26.48 73.96
C THR A 197 29.05 27.59 74.99
N LYS A 198 28.30 27.50 76.10
CA LYS A 198 28.68 28.00 77.42
C LYS A 198 28.22 27.00 78.46
#